data_AF-A0AAP0IED7-F1
#
_entry.id   AF-A0AAP0IED7-F1
#
_cell.length_a   1.000
_cell.length_b   1.000
_cell.length_c   1.000
_cell.angle_alpha   90.00
_cell.angle_beta   90.00
_cell.angle_gamma   90.00
#
_symmetry.space_group_name_H-M   'P 1'
#
loop_
_entity.id
_entity.type
_entity.pdbx_description
1 polymer ?
#
loop_
_entity_poly.entity_id
_entity_poly.type
_entity_poly.pdbx_seq_one_letter_code
_entity_poly.pdbx_strand_id
1 'polypeptide(L)'
;MACALRLKQQLNNLKKSSSKVSEYVLDIKNIGAELKSIEQVVIDSYLIQTTINGFGHEFHLLVVLISSQLRTMSLQDAQYLFMLLEQRIKILNQVFQIYSSNSLAIFVENVEKKVSLGNFILLKIFMVISFK
;
A
#
# COMPACT_ATOMS: atom_id res chain seq x y z
N MET A 1 -18.21 25.80 21.04
CA MET A 1 -18.88 24.61 20.44
C MET A 1 -18.63 24.44 18.94
N ALA A 2 -18.75 25.47 18.09
CA ALA A 2 -18.51 25.34 16.64
C ALA A 2 -17.10 24.83 16.27
N CYS A 3 -16.06 25.24 17.00
CA CYS A 3 -14.68 24.79 16.74
C CYS A 3 -14.49 23.28 16.99
N ALA A 4 -15.08 22.74 18.07
CA ALA A 4 -15.01 21.31 18.38
C ALA A 4 -15.72 20.45 17.33
N LEU A 5 -16.88 20.91 16.82
CA LEU A 5 -17.61 20.22 15.75
C LEU A 5 -16.80 20.20 14.45
N ARG A 6 -16.20 21.34 14.08
CA ARG A 6 -15.33 21.44 12.89
C ARG A 6 -14.16 20.45 12.99
N LEU A 7 -13.48 20.39 14.13
CA LEU A 7 -12.35 19.48 14.34
C LEU A 7 -12.78 18.00 14.29
N LYS A 8 -13.93 17.65 14.89
CA LYS A 8 -14.49 16.28 14.80
C LYS A 8 -14.86 15.91 13.35
N GLN A 9 -15.43 16.84 12.59
CA GLN A 9 -15.71 16.65 11.17
C GLN A 9 -14.43 16.46 10.35
N GLN A 10 -13.39 17.28 10.61
CA GLN A 10 -12.09 17.12 9.97
C GLN A 10 -11.50 15.74 10.25
N LEU A 11 -11.56 15.29 11.50
CA LEU A 11 -11.09 13.96 11.91
C LEU A 11 -11.83 12.84 11.16
N ASN A 12 -13.16 12.90 11.11
CA ASN A 12 -13.99 11.87 10.46
C ASN A 12 -13.85 11.84 8.93
N ASN A 13 -13.52 12.97 8.32
CA ASN A 13 -13.32 13.08 6.87
C ASN A 13 -11.88 12.75 6.45
N LEU A 14 -10.96 12.59 7.40
CA LEU A 14 -9.56 12.31 7.13
C LEU A 14 -9.39 10.89 6.58
N LYS A 15 -8.84 10.79 5.37
CA LYS A 15 -8.53 9.53 4.69
C LYS A 15 -7.02 9.40 4.57
N LYS A 16 -6.47 8.19 4.76
CA LYS A 16 -5.05 7.94 4.48
C LYS A 16 -4.75 8.20 3.00
N SER A 17 -5.57 7.66 2.11
CA SER A 17 -5.34 7.73 0.66
C SER A 17 -3.90 7.29 0.32
N SER A 18 -3.14 8.11 -0.40
CA SER A 18 -1.74 7.88 -0.79
C SER A 18 -0.69 8.29 0.24
N SER A 19 -1.05 8.90 1.38
CA SER A 19 -0.08 9.32 2.40
C SER A 19 0.49 8.11 3.14
N LYS A 20 1.67 8.25 3.78
CA LYS A 20 2.22 7.17 4.61
C LYS A 20 1.40 7.01 5.89
N VAL A 21 1.35 5.80 6.45
CA VAL A 21 0.70 5.55 7.74
C VAL A 21 1.20 6.52 8.82
N SER A 22 2.51 6.79 8.85
CA SER A 22 3.12 7.69 9.83
C SER A 22 2.61 9.13 9.72
N GLU A 23 2.42 9.63 8.49
CA GLU A 23 1.93 10.98 8.22
C GLU A 23 0.44 11.07 8.58
N TYR A 24 -0.35 10.08 8.14
CA TYR A 24 -1.77 10.00 8.44
C TYR A 24 -2.07 9.96 9.95
N VAL A 25 -1.34 9.13 10.71
CA VAL A 25 -1.51 9.05 12.17
C VAL A 25 -1.03 10.34 12.85
N LEU A 26 -0.02 11.01 12.32
CA LEU A 26 0.44 12.30 12.83
C LEU A 26 -0.65 13.37 12.68
N ASP A 27 -1.34 13.42 11.53
CA ASP A 27 -2.44 14.36 11.30
C ASP A 27 -3.59 14.12 12.29
N ILE A 28 -3.93 12.86 12.56
CA ILE A 28 -4.93 12.49 13.57
C ILE A 28 -4.50 12.94 14.97
N LYS A 29 -3.23 12.72 15.33
CA LYS A 29 -2.67 13.16 16.61
C LYS A 29 -2.72 14.68 16.76
N ASN A 30 -2.40 15.43 15.70
CA ASN A 30 -2.43 16.89 15.70
C ASN A 30 -3.86 17.41 15.93
N ILE A 31 -4.85 16.91 15.18
CA ILE A 31 -6.25 17.28 15.37
C ILE A 31 -6.76 16.84 16.76
N GLY A 32 -6.34 15.67 17.25
CA GLY A 32 -6.64 15.20 18.60
C GLY A 32 -6.07 16.11 19.70
N ALA A 33 -4.86 16.64 19.49
CA ALA A 33 -4.25 17.62 20.38
C ALA A 33 -4.99 18.96 20.34
N GLU A 34 -5.45 19.41 19.16
CA GLU A 34 -6.30 20.60 19.03
C GLU A 34 -7.66 20.43 19.72
N LEU A 35 -8.26 19.23 19.67
CA LEU A 35 -9.47 18.93 20.43
C LEU A 35 -9.20 18.97 21.94
N LYS A 36 -8.06 18.41 22.38
CA LYS A 36 -7.67 18.42 23.79
C LYS A 36 -7.40 19.84 24.31
N SER A 37 -6.84 20.73 23.49
CA SER A 37 -6.57 22.11 23.88
C SER A 37 -7.83 22.96 24.08
N ILE A 38 -8.97 22.54 23.51
CA ILE A 38 -10.29 23.13 23.75
C ILE A 38 -11.13 22.33 24.76
N GLU A 39 -10.46 21.62 25.67
CA GLU A 39 -11.06 20.82 26.76
C GLU A 39 -12.01 19.70 26.30
N GLN A 40 -11.87 19.21 25.06
CA GLN A 40 -12.58 18.01 24.65
C GLN A 40 -11.84 16.77 25.15
N VAL A 41 -12.59 15.84 25.75
CA VAL A 41 -12.08 14.52 26.09
C VAL A 41 -11.87 13.74 24.79
N VAL A 42 -10.61 13.43 24.50
CA VAL A 42 -10.19 12.59 23.38
C VAL A 42 -9.53 11.35 23.96
N ILE A 43 -10.15 10.19 23.73
CA ILE A 43 -9.65 8.89 24.15
C ILE A 43 -8.99 8.16 22.98
N ASP A 44 -7.98 7.35 23.28
CA ASP A 44 -7.24 6.59 22.27
C ASP A 44 -8.14 5.73 21.39
N SER A 45 -9.14 5.07 21.98
CA SER A 45 -10.10 4.25 21.22
C SER A 45 -10.86 5.05 20.15
N TYR A 46 -11.19 6.32 20.44
CA TYR A 46 -11.82 7.20 19.46
C TYR A 46 -10.84 7.54 18.32
N LEU A 47 -9.59 7.90 18.66
CA LEU A 47 -8.57 8.18 17.64
C LEU A 47 -8.25 6.95 16.78
N ILE A 48 -8.14 5.77 17.39
CA ILE A 48 -7.91 4.50 16.70
C ILE A 48 -9.08 4.21 15.76
N GLN A 49 -10.32 4.40 16.22
CA GLN A 49 -11.51 4.16 15.41
C GLN A 49 -11.58 5.12 14.21
N THR A 50 -11.26 6.40 14.40
CA THR A 50 -11.17 7.34 13.29
C THR A 50 -10.04 6.98 12.32
N THR A 51 -8.89 6.55 12.84
CA THR A 51 -7.77 6.06 12.03
C THR A 51 -8.22 4.88 11.15
N ILE A 52 -8.93 3.91 11.74
CA ILE A 52 -9.47 2.73 11.05
C ILE A 52 -10.42 3.12 9.92
N ASN A 53 -11.32 4.07 10.16
CA ASN A 53 -12.33 4.49 9.19
C ASN A 53 -11.75 5.19 7.95
N GLY A 54 -10.54 5.75 8.06
CA GLY A 54 -9.87 6.41 6.94
C GLY A 54 -8.94 5.52 6.14
N PHE A 55 -8.75 4.24 6.53
CA PHE A 55 -7.98 3.28 5.76
C PHE A 55 -8.72 2.72 4.54
N GLY A 56 -7.97 2.35 3.50
CA GLY A 56 -8.47 1.64 2.34
C GLY A 56 -8.62 0.13 2.59
N HIS A 57 -9.19 -0.57 1.60
CA HIS A 57 -9.46 -2.02 1.68
C HIS A 57 -8.20 -2.87 1.88
N GLU A 58 -7.03 -2.36 1.49
CA GLU A 58 -5.74 -3.02 1.68
C GLU A 58 -5.37 -3.24 3.16
N PHE A 59 -6.05 -2.57 4.09
CA PHE A 59 -5.88 -2.75 5.54
C PHE A 59 -7.01 -3.56 6.21
N HIS A 60 -8.00 -4.06 5.46
CA HIS A 60 -9.25 -4.62 6.03
C HIS A 60 -9.03 -5.70 7.11
N LEU A 61 -8.10 -6.64 6.90
CA LEU A 61 -7.82 -7.70 7.88
C LEU A 61 -7.26 -7.14 9.19
N LEU A 62 -6.39 -6.14 9.10
CA LEU A 62 -5.79 -5.52 10.28
C LEU A 62 -6.80 -4.61 11.00
N VAL A 63 -7.67 -3.95 10.24
CA VAL A 63 -8.81 -3.20 10.77
C VAL A 63 -9.71 -4.09 11.63
N VAL A 64 -10.06 -5.29 11.16
CA VAL A 64 -10.88 -6.25 11.93
C VAL A 64 -10.16 -6.66 13.21
N LEU A 65 -8.87 -7.00 13.12
CA LEU A 65 -8.05 -7.39 14.28
C LEU A 65 -8.02 -6.28 15.34
N ILE A 66 -7.67 -5.06 14.95
CA ILE A 66 -7.56 -3.92 15.87
C ILE A 66 -8.93 -3.55 16.44
N SER A 67 -10.00 -3.60 15.63
CA SER A 67 -11.36 -3.31 16.09
C SER A 67 -11.81 -4.25 17.21
N SER A 68 -11.36 -5.51 17.19
CA SER A 68 -11.65 -6.48 18.26
C SER A 68 -10.94 -6.17 19.59
N GLN A 69 -9.86 -5.39 19.56
CA GLN A 69 -9.00 -5.08 20.71
C GLN A 69 -9.01 -3.58 21.07
N LEU A 70 -9.96 -2.82 20.52
CA LEU A 70 -10.00 -1.35 20.59
C LEU A 70 -10.00 -0.78 22.01
N ARG A 71 -10.47 -1.56 22.99
CA ARG A 71 -10.55 -1.16 24.41
C ARG A 71 -9.22 -1.27 25.15
N THR A 72 -8.31 -2.11 24.67
CA THR A 72 -7.04 -2.42 25.35
C THR A 72 -5.82 -1.95 24.56
N MET A 73 -5.99 -1.56 23.30
CA MET A 73 -4.92 -1.14 22.42
C MET A 73 -4.66 0.36 22.53
N SER A 74 -3.38 0.74 22.66
CA SER A 74 -2.98 2.15 22.58
C SER A 74 -2.89 2.62 21.12
N LEU A 75 -2.99 3.93 20.90
CA LEU A 75 -2.82 4.49 19.55
C LEU A 75 -1.42 4.20 18.97
N GLN A 76 -0.40 4.11 19.83
CA GLN A 76 0.96 3.81 19.42
C GLN A 76 1.13 2.37 18.94
N ASP A 77 0.49 1.41 19.61
CA ASP A 77 0.51 0.00 19.20
C ASP A 77 -0.23 -0.18 17.86
N ALA A 78 -1.40 0.45 17.72
CA ALA A 78 -2.14 0.45 16.48
C ALA A 78 -1.30 1.04 15.33
N GLN A 79 -0.65 2.18 15.56
CA GLN A 79 0.26 2.81 14.59
C GLN A 79 1.37 1.85 14.15
N TYR A 80 2.02 1.17 15.10
CA TYR A 80 3.08 0.21 14.79
C TYR A 80 2.59 -0.93 13.89
N LEU A 81 1.42 -1.50 14.21
CA LEU A 81 0.82 -2.57 13.41
C LEU A 81 0.48 -2.11 11.99
N PHE A 82 -0.08 -0.90 11.84
CA PHE A 82 -0.37 -0.33 10.53
C PHE A 82 0.90 -0.11 9.70
N MET A 83 1.97 0.41 10.30
CA MET A 83 3.25 0.62 9.62
C MET A 83 3.89 -0.71 9.18
N LEU A 84 3.81 -1.74 10.02
CA LEU A 84 4.32 -3.07 9.69
C LEU A 84 3.59 -3.68 8.49
N LEU A 85 2.27 -3.51 8.41
CA LEU A 85 1.50 -3.94 7.25
C LEU A 85 1.84 -3.13 5.99
N GLU A 86 1.96 -1.81 6.09
CA GLU A 86 2.35 -0.94 4.97
C GLU A 86 3.71 -1.37 4.39
N GLN A 87 4.68 -1.69 5.25
CA GLN A 87 5.98 -2.21 4.82
C GLN A 87 5.86 -3.58 4.14
N ARG A 88 5.06 -4.50 4.69
CA ARG A 88 4.83 -5.83 4.07
C ARG A 88 4.19 -5.71 2.69
N ILE A 89 3.17 -4.86 2.54
CA ILE A 89 2.52 -4.59 1.24
C ILE A 89 3.56 -4.04 0.25
N LYS A 90 4.38 -3.08 0.68
CA LYS A 90 5.44 -2.51 -0.15
C LYS A 90 6.41 -3.59 -0.65
N ILE A 91 6.88 -4.47 0.24
CA ILE A 91 7.78 -5.57 -0.12
C ILE A 91 7.09 -6.53 -1.09
N LEU A 92 5.84 -6.93 -0.83
CA LEU A 92 5.08 -7.82 -1.70
C LEU A 92 4.91 -7.23 -3.11
N ASN A 93 4.61 -5.93 -3.21
CA ASN A 93 4.49 -5.24 -4.49
C ASN A 93 5.83 -5.20 -5.24
N GLN A 94 6.94 -4.96 -4.53
CA GLN A 94 8.29 -5.01 -5.14
C GLN A 94 8.61 -6.41 -5.65
N VAL A 95 8.33 -7.44 -4.86
CA VAL A 95 8.54 -8.84 -5.23
C VAL A 95 7.69 -9.20 -6.45
N PHE A 96 6.41 -8.81 -6.47
CA PHE A 96 5.52 -9.03 -7.60
C PHE A 96 6.03 -8.36 -8.89
N GLN A 97 6.50 -7.11 -8.80
CA GLN A 97 7.10 -6.41 -9.93
C GLN A 97 8.37 -7.08 -10.45
N ILE A 98 9.21 -7.61 -9.57
CA ILE A 98 10.41 -8.36 -9.97
C ILE A 98 10.01 -9.63 -10.74
N TYR A 99 9.04 -10.40 -10.21
CA TYR A 99 8.56 -11.61 -10.89
C TYR A 99 7.91 -11.30 -12.24
N SER A 100 7.08 -10.26 -12.35
CA SER A 100 6.47 -9.88 -13.63
C SER A 100 7.54 -9.48 -14.65
N SER A 101 8.54 -8.70 -14.24
CA SER A 101 9.61 -8.23 -15.12
C SER A 101 10.51 -9.39 -15.58
N ASN A 102 10.86 -10.31 -14.69
CA ASN A 102 11.67 -11.48 -15.02
C ASN A 102 10.91 -12.44 -15.95
N SER A 103 9.60 -12.62 -15.76
CA SER A 103 8.78 -13.45 -16.66
C SER A 103 8.73 -12.89 -18.09
N LEU A 104 8.63 -11.56 -18.23
CA LEU A 104 8.65 -10.87 -19.51
C LEU A 104 10.03 -10.94 -20.16
N ALA A 105 11.10 -10.77 -19.39
CA ALA A 105 12.47 -10.89 -19.89
C ALA A 105 12.75 -12.29 -20.45
N ILE A 106 12.36 -13.35 -19.73
CA ILE A 106 12.51 -14.73 -20.20
C ILE A 106 11.66 -14.99 -21.45
N PHE A 107 10.44 -14.45 -21.51
CA PHE A 107 9.60 -14.56 -22.69
C PHE A 107 10.22 -13.88 -23.92
N VAL A 108 10.71 -12.64 -23.77
CA VAL A 108 11.38 -11.89 -24.83
C VAL A 108 12.64 -12.62 -25.31
N GLU A 109 13.49 -13.11 -24.40
CA GLU A 109 14.69 -13.87 -24.75
C GLU A 109 14.37 -15.14 -25.55
N ASN A 110 13.29 -15.85 -25.17
CA ASN A 110 12.84 -17.03 -25.90
C ASN A 110 12.27 -16.71 -27.29
N VAL A 111 11.61 -15.56 -27.45
CA VAL A 111 11.13 -15.09 -28.76
C VAL A 111 12.32 -14.71 -29.65
N GLU A 112 13.29 -13.94 -29.14
CA GLU A 112 14.49 -13.55 -29.89
C GLU A 112 15.31 -14.75 -30.35
N LYS A 113 15.51 -15.76 -29.48
CA LYS A 113 16.20 -17.00 -29.85
C LYS A 113 15.49 -17.74 -30.97
N LYS A 114 14.16 -17.84 -30.93
CA LYS A 114 13.38 -18.49 -32.00
C LYS A 114 13.44 -17.73 -33.32
N VAL A 115 13.37 -16.39 -33.28
CA VAL A 115 13.51 -15.55 -34.48
C VAL A 115 14.91 -15.67 -35.09
N SER A 116 15.95 -15.67 -34.26
CA SER A 116 17.34 -15.88 -34.68
C SER A 116 17.55 -17.24 -35.33
N LEU A 117 17.00 -18.32 -34.73
CA LEU A 117 17.01 -19.66 -35.32
C LEU A 117 16.28 -19.70 -36.68
N GLY A 118 15.10 -19.09 -36.78
CA GLY A 118 14.35 -19.02 -38.04
C GLY A 118 15.13 -18.33 -39.16
N ASN A 119 15.77 -17.21 -38.85
CA ASN A 119 16.61 -16.47 -39.80
C ASN A 119 17.83 -17.29 -40.24
N PHE A 120 18.47 -18.00 -39.32
CA PHE A 120 19.62 -18.86 -39.63
C PHE A 120 19.24 -20.04 -40.55
N ILE A 121 18.07 -20.64 -40.35
CA ILE A 121 17.55 -21.73 -41.19
C ILE A 121 17.25 -21.20 -42.60
N LEU A 122 16.59 -20.04 -42.73
CA LEU A 122 16.32 -19.42 -44.03
C LEU A 122 17.61 -19.10 -44.81
N LEU A 123 18.63 -18.58 -44.14
CA LEU A 123 19.95 -18.33 -44.74
C LEU A 123 20.60 -19.61 -45.27
N LYS A 124 20.54 -20.72 -44.52
CA LYS A 124 21.07 -22.01 -44.98
C LYS A 124 20.31 -22.55 -46.18
N ILE A 125 18.98 -22.44 -46.20
CA ILE A 125 18.17 -22.88 -47.34
C ILE A 125 18.53 -22.06 -48.59
N PHE A 126 18.63 -20.74 -48.46
CA PHE A 126 19.02 -19.85 -49.56
C PHE A 126 20.40 -20.22 -50.11
N MET A 127 21.38 -20.46 -49.24
CA MET A 127 22.74 -20.83 -49.63
C MET A 127 22.81 -22.18 -50.35
N VAL A 128 21.98 -23.16 -49.98
CA VAL A 128 21.91 -24.46 -50.67
C VAL A 128 21.26 -24.33 -52.05
N ILE A 129 20.26 -23.44 -52.20
CA ILE A 129 19.57 -23.20 -53.48
C ILE A 129 20.46 -22.43 -54.46
N SER A 130 21.26 -21.46 -53.99
CA SER A 130 22.13 -20.65 -54.85
C SER A 130 23.39 -21.36 -55.38
N PHE A 131 23.68 -22.58 -54.92
CA PHE A 131 24.85 -23.38 -55.34
C PHE A 131 24.49 -24.60 -56.20
N LYS A 132 23.27 -24.67 -56.72
CA LYS A 132 22.82 -25.63 -57.74
C LYS A 132 22.49 -24.89 -59.03
#